data_AF-A1DAN5-F1
#
_entry.id   AF-A1DAN5-F1
#
_cell.length_a   1.000
_cell.length_b   1.000
_cell.length_c   1.000
_cell.angle_alpha   90.00
_cell.angle_beta   90.00
_cell.angle_gamma   90.00
#
_symmetry.space_group_name_H-M   'P 1'
#
loop_
_entity.id
_entity.type
_entity.pdbx_description
1 polymer ?
#
loop_
_entity_poly.entity_id
_entity_poly.type
_entity_poly.pdbx_seq_one_letter_code
_entity_poly.pdbx_strand_id
1 'polypeptide(L)'
;MLTDHSKVAIAQIVFYVPAIVAAAVLLFHRHGRPRQAWIILQVFCLIRVACAIVTILYENTPTSIGLYIAALILLNAGLLPLIAATLGLLRIIIVYEFKNNNKSLHMPMRISRFLFIAGIALIIAGGSLAGDYTDAESVKTGHTLTKVGYIVVAVFMAGLVLIQGHFWRLYASLSRASQTVLKGMGLAVPFIIVRIAWLFLSIYHPDDKRWSNLSGDIGAFVVMTALMEYIIVCIYIGTGFMIPATKGVTRTGDQELEHEPAGEGSSQYGKLHSLERA
;
A
#
# COMPACT_ATOMS: atom_id res chain seq x y z
N MET A 1 -32.74 -0.75 -16.84
CA MET A 1 -32.02 -2.02 -17.03
C MET A 1 -30.66 -1.86 -16.39
N LEU A 2 -30.23 -2.75 -15.48
CA LEU A 2 -28.87 -2.68 -14.94
C LEU A 2 -27.87 -2.98 -16.06
N THR A 3 -27.12 -1.98 -16.46
CA THR A 3 -25.92 -2.09 -17.29
C THR A 3 -24.89 -2.97 -16.57
N ASP A 4 -24.03 -3.63 -17.35
CA ASP A 4 -23.09 -4.61 -16.80
C ASP A 4 -22.03 -3.97 -15.87
N HIS A 5 -21.72 -2.68 -16.07
CA HIS A 5 -20.85 -1.90 -15.17
C HIS A 5 -21.48 -1.65 -13.78
N SER A 6 -22.80 -1.38 -13.72
CA SER A 6 -23.54 -1.25 -12.46
C SER A 6 -23.49 -2.53 -11.63
N LYS A 7 -23.55 -3.71 -12.27
CA LYS A 7 -23.43 -5.00 -11.57
C LYS A 7 -22.04 -5.16 -10.93
N VAL A 8 -20.99 -4.74 -11.62
CA VAL A 8 -19.61 -4.76 -11.11
C VAL A 8 -19.45 -3.80 -9.93
N ALA A 9 -19.99 -2.59 -10.03
CA ALA A 9 -19.93 -1.61 -8.96
C ALA A 9 -20.69 -2.09 -7.70
N ILE A 10 -21.85 -2.72 -7.86
CA ILE A 10 -22.58 -3.34 -6.74
C ILE A 10 -21.73 -4.46 -6.10
N ALA A 11 -21.11 -5.32 -6.91
CA ALA A 11 -20.23 -6.36 -6.40
C ALA A 11 -19.02 -5.80 -5.63
N GLN A 12 -18.46 -4.67 -6.08
CA GLN A 12 -17.40 -3.95 -5.35
C GLN A 12 -17.87 -3.50 -3.97
N ILE A 13 -19.05 -2.89 -3.88
CA ILE A 13 -19.60 -2.42 -2.58
C ILE A 13 -19.80 -3.61 -1.64
N VAL A 14 -20.45 -4.68 -2.12
CA VAL A 14 -20.72 -5.88 -1.31
C VAL A 14 -19.44 -6.52 -0.78
N PHE A 15 -18.35 -6.49 -1.53
CA PHE A 15 -17.06 -7.02 -1.09
C PHE A 15 -16.30 -6.07 -0.16
N TYR A 16 -16.25 -4.77 -0.47
CA TYR A 16 -15.44 -3.83 0.30
C TYR A 16 -16.06 -3.42 1.64
N VAL A 17 -17.39 -3.45 1.79
CA VAL A 17 -18.04 -3.18 3.08
C VAL A 17 -17.56 -4.11 4.20
N PRO A 18 -17.58 -5.45 4.06
CA PRO A 18 -17.03 -6.34 5.09
C PRO A 18 -15.50 -6.22 5.20
N ALA A 19 -14.79 -5.91 4.10
CA ALA A 19 -13.34 -5.67 4.14
C ALA A 19 -12.96 -4.45 4.99
N ILE A 20 -13.75 -3.37 4.93
CA ILE A 20 -13.62 -2.16 5.78
C ILE A 20 -13.76 -2.53 7.25
N VAL A 21 -14.73 -3.38 7.59
CA VAL A 21 -14.92 -3.84 8.98
C VAL A 21 -13.74 -4.69 9.43
N ALA A 22 -13.29 -5.65 8.62
CA ALA A 22 -12.15 -6.51 8.94
C ALA A 22 -10.85 -5.69 9.11
N ALA A 23 -10.59 -4.74 8.23
CA ALA A 23 -9.43 -3.84 8.33
C ALA A 23 -9.51 -2.93 9.57
N ALA A 24 -10.72 -2.45 9.94
CA ALA A 24 -10.92 -1.69 11.18
C ALA A 24 -10.67 -2.53 12.44
N VAL A 25 -11.11 -3.80 12.45
CA VAL A 25 -10.82 -4.73 13.56
C VAL A 25 -9.31 -4.95 13.72
N LEU A 26 -8.58 -5.13 12.61
CA LEU A 26 -7.13 -5.26 12.62
C LEU A 26 -6.46 -3.99 13.18
N LEU A 27 -6.95 -2.80 12.78
CA LEU A 27 -6.41 -1.51 13.17
C LEU A 27 -6.64 -1.18 14.66
N PHE A 28 -7.88 -1.33 15.15
CA PHE A 28 -8.26 -0.87 16.49
C PHE A 28 -8.13 -1.96 17.56
N HIS A 29 -8.45 -3.21 17.22
CA HIS A 29 -8.58 -4.26 18.21
C HIS A 29 -7.32 -5.10 18.38
N ARG A 30 -6.58 -5.38 17.29
CA ARG A 30 -5.53 -6.41 17.31
C ARG A 30 -4.07 -5.91 17.28
N HIS A 31 -3.76 -4.90 16.48
CA HIS A 31 -2.37 -4.49 16.24
C HIS A 31 -1.96 -3.21 16.99
N GLY A 32 -0.75 -3.25 17.57
CA GLY A 32 -0.08 -2.09 18.19
C GLY A 32 0.63 -1.21 17.17
N ARG A 33 1.59 -0.37 17.60
CA ARG A 33 2.52 0.28 16.66
C ARG A 33 3.45 -0.80 16.06
N PRO A 34 3.70 -0.84 14.74
CA PRO A 34 3.35 0.12 13.69
C PRO A 34 2.02 -0.18 12.95
N ARG A 35 1.12 0.80 12.88
CA ARG A 35 -0.24 0.69 12.32
C ARG A 35 -0.38 1.03 10.82
N GLN A 36 0.73 1.36 10.14
CA GLN A 36 0.65 2.01 8.83
C GLN A 36 0.02 1.15 7.74
N ALA A 37 0.33 -0.16 7.68
CA ALA A 37 -0.27 -1.06 6.70
C ALA A 37 -1.81 -1.10 6.81
N TRP A 38 -2.33 -1.15 8.03
CA TRP A 38 -3.78 -1.27 8.30
C TRP A 38 -4.54 0.02 8.02
N ILE A 39 -3.94 1.19 8.36
CA ILE A 39 -4.52 2.50 8.03
C ILE A 39 -4.62 2.65 6.51
N ILE A 40 -3.55 2.30 5.79
CA ILE A 40 -3.51 2.39 4.33
C ILE A 40 -4.54 1.44 3.70
N LEU A 41 -4.67 0.21 4.22
CA LEU A 41 -5.66 -0.76 3.76
C LEU A 41 -7.10 -0.26 4.00
N GLN A 42 -7.35 0.41 5.13
CA GLN A 42 -8.64 1.04 5.42
C GLN A 42 -8.96 2.13 4.40
N VAL A 43 -8.02 3.04 4.17
CA VAL A 43 -8.16 4.14 3.20
C VAL A 43 -8.38 3.59 1.79
N PHE A 44 -7.65 2.54 1.40
CA PHE A 44 -7.87 1.85 0.12
C PHE A 44 -9.32 1.39 -0.02
N CYS A 45 -9.85 0.66 0.97
CA CYS A 45 -11.21 0.12 0.87
C CYS A 45 -12.27 1.25 0.80
N LEU A 46 -12.06 2.36 1.52
CA LEU A 46 -12.95 3.53 1.44
C LEU A 46 -12.93 4.18 0.06
N ILE A 47 -11.74 4.35 -0.53
CA ILE A 47 -11.59 4.87 -1.90
C ILE A 47 -12.32 3.97 -2.89
N ARG A 48 -12.33 2.64 -2.68
CA ARG A 48 -13.05 1.70 -3.56
C ARG A 48 -14.56 1.78 -3.46
N VAL A 49 -15.09 1.94 -2.25
CA VAL A 49 -16.53 2.19 -2.09
C VAL A 49 -16.91 3.51 -2.76
N ALA A 50 -16.12 4.57 -2.58
CA ALA A 50 -16.34 5.85 -3.25
C ALA A 50 -16.29 5.71 -4.79
N CYS A 51 -15.31 4.98 -5.32
CA CYS A 51 -15.19 4.67 -6.74
C CYS A 51 -16.46 3.99 -7.28
N ALA A 52 -16.93 2.94 -6.59
CA ALA A 52 -18.13 2.21 -7.02
C ALA A 52 -19.38 3.12 -7.04
N ILE A 53 -19.55 3.99 -6.04
CA ILE A 53 -20.65 4.96 -5.99
C ILE A 53 -20.57 5.93 -7.17
N VAL A 54 -19.37 6.47 -7.46
CA VAL A 54 -19.15 7.40 -8.57
C VAL A 54 -19.43 6.74 -9.92
N THR A 55 -19.01 5.48 -10.11
CA THR A 55 -19.31 4.71 -11.33
C THR A 55 -20.80 4.51 -11.53
N ILE A 56 -21.54 4.15 -10.46
CA ILE A 56 -23.01 4.03 -10.53
C ILE A 56 -23.65 5.37 -10.88
N LEU A 57 -23.17 6.48 -10.29
CA LEU A 57 -23.71 7.80 -10.57
C LEU A 57 -23.45 8.24 -12.02
N TYR A 58 -22.27 7.94 -12.56
CA TYR A 58 -21.94 8.17 -13.96
C TYR A 58 -22.87 7.41 -14.90
N GLU A 59 -23.17 6.14 -14.61
CA GLU A 59 -24.07 5.34 -15.44
C GLU A 59 -25.51 5.88 -15.46
N ASN A 60 -25.97 6.47 -14.35
CA ASN A 60 -27.30 7.07 -14.28
C ASN A 60 -27.35 8.48 -14.91
N THR A 61 -26.21 9.17 -15.03
CA THR A 61 -26.11 10.53 -15.63
C THR A 61 -24.89 10.64 -16.57
N PRO A 62 -24.92 10.01 -17.75
CA PRO A 62 -23.74 9.85 -18.62
C PRO A 62 -23.26 11.14 -19.30
N THR A 63 -24.00 12.24 -19.20
CA THR A 63 -23.67 13.55 -19.79
C THR A 63 -22.58 14.33 -19.04
N SER A 64 -22.11 13.82 -17.91
CA SER A 64 -21.19 14.52 -17.02
C SER A 64 -19.73 14.07 -17.21
N ILE A 65 -18.96 14.89 -17.93
CA ILE A 65 -17.52 14.64 -18.19
C ILE A 65 -16.73 14.54 -16.88
N GLY A 66 -17.09 15.32 -15.87
CA GLY A 66 -16.43 15.30 -14.56
C GLY A 66 -16.59 13.96 -13.81
N LEU A 67 -17.77 13.32 -13.89
CA LEU A 67 -18.01 12.01 -13.26
C LEU A 67 -17.23 10.90 -13.98
N TYR A 68 -17.13 10.98 -15.31
CA TYR A 68 -16.29 10.08 -16.10
C TYR A 68 -14.81 10.18 -15.70
N ILE A 69 -14.26 11.40 -15.64
CA ILE A 69 -12.88 11.65 -15.25
C ILE A 69 -12.64 11.20 -13.80
N ALA A 70 -13.57 11.51 -12.88
CA ALA A 70 -13.47 11.11 -11.48
C ALA A 70 -13.45 9.57 -11.33
N ALA A 71 -14.32 8.85 -12.04
CA ALA A 71 -14.35 7.39 -12.04
C ALA A 71 -13.03 6.79 -12.53
N LEU A 72 -12.51 7.30 -13.66
CA LEU A 72 -11.22 6.86 -14.21
C LEU A 72 -10.05 7.11 -13.25
N ILE A 73 -10.01 8.29 -12.62
CA ILE A 73 -8.96 8.62 -11.65
C ILE A 73 -9.06 7.72 -10.44
N LEU A 74 -10.24 7.57 -9.82
CA LEU A 74 -10.43 6.74 -8.63
C LEU A 74 -10.06 5.27 -8.88
N LEU A 75 -10.41 4.75 -10.06
CA LEU A 75 -10.11 3.38 -10.44
C LEU A 75 -8.61 3.11 -10.61
N ASN A 76 -7.87 4.07 -11.17
CA ASN A 76 -6.44 3.93 -11.42
C ASN A 76 -5.60 4.33 -10.20
N ALA A 77 -5.95 5.45 -9.55
CA ALA A 77 -5.30 5.93 -8.33
C ALA A 77 -5.51 4.97 -7.15
N GLY A 78 -6.61 4.21 -7.16
CA GLY A 78 -6.88 3.16 -6.19
C GLY A 78 -5.76 2.12 -6.07
N LEU A 79 -4.86 1.97 -7.06
CA LEU A 79 -3.70 1.08 -6.96
C LEU A 79 -2.62 1.60 -5.99
N LEU A 80 -2.45 2.92 -5.87
CA LEU A 80 -1.34 3.51 -5.11
C LEU A 80 -1.42 3.15 -3.61
N PRO A 81 -2.59 3.25 -2.94
CA PRO A 81 -2.71 2.78 -1.56
C PRO A 81 -2.43 1.28 -1.41
N LEU A 82 -2.74 0.45 -2.42
CA LEU A 82 -2.48 -0.99 -2.35
C LEU A 82 -0.97 -1.29 -2.33
N ILE A 83 -0.19 -0.60 -3.17
CA ILE A 83 1.27 -0.69 -3.18
C ILE A 83 1.85 -0.01 -1.91
N ALA A 84 1.21 1.04 -1.39
CA ALA A 84 1.60 1.60 -0.09
C ALA A 84 1.40 0.59 1.05
N ALA A 85 0.38 -0.27 0.97
CA ALA A 85 0.13 -1.30 1.96
C ALA A 85 1.24 -2.36 1.98
N THR A 86 1.80 -2.75 0.82
CA THR A 86 2.97 -3.65 0.77
C THR A 86 4.19 -3.02 1.43
N LEU A 87 4.48 -1.74 1.16
CA LEU A 87 5.54 -1.01 1.85
C LEU A 87 5.29 -0.95 3.37
N GLY A 88 4.04 -0.75 3.78
CA GLY A 88 3.62 -0.79 5.18
C GLY A 88 3.89 -2.14 5.85
N LEU A 89 3.57 -3.25 5.17
CA LEU A 89 3.83 -4.61 5.64
C LEU A 89 5.34 -4.93 5.69
N LEU A 90 6.09 -4.52 4.68
CA LEU A 90 7.55 -4.65 4.64
C LEU A 90 8.21 -3.92 5.82
N ARG A 91 7.69 -2.74 6.17
CA ARG A 91 8.16 -1.99 7.34
C ARG A 91 7.92 -2.74 8.65
N ILE A 92 6.86 -3.54 8.77
CA ILE A 92 6.62 -4.37 9.96
C ILE A 92 7.78 -5.36 10.14
N ILE A 93 8.17 -6.07 9.07
CA ILE A 93 9.31 -7.01 9.10
C ILE A 93 10.58 -6.30 9.56
N ILE A 94 10.89 -5.15 8.98
CA ILE A 94 12.12 -4.41 9.30
C ILE A 94 12.14 -3.98 10.76
N VAL A 95 11.03 -3.47 11.29
CA VAL A 95 10.93 -3.06 12.70
C VAL A 95 11.06 -4.24 13.65
N TYR A 96 10.50 -5.39 13.29
CA TYR A 96 10.51 -6.59 14.14
C TYR A 96 11.89 -7.25 14.18
N GLU A 97 12.59 -7.32 13.04
CA GLU A 97 13.85 -8.06 12.91
C GLU A 97 15.09 -7.19 13.14
N PHE A 98 15.03 -5.89 12.83
CA PHE A 98 16.20 -5.00 12.83
C PHE A 98 16.06 -3.82 13.78
N LYS A 99 15.45 -4.04 14.96
CA LYS A 99 15.19 -3.01 15.97
C LYS A 99 16.44 -2.22 16.39
N ASN A 100 17.67 -2.75 16.24
CA ASN A 100 18.84 -2.10 16.86
C ASN A 100 20.21 -2.06 16.13
N ASN A 101 20.43 -2.47 14.86
CA ASN A 101 21.82 -2.30 14.35
C ASN A 101 22.16 -2.31 12.85
N ASN A 102 21.22 -2.41 11.90
CA ASN A 102 21.62 -2.56 10.49
C ASN A 102 21.35 -1.31 9.65
N LYS A 103 22.35 -0.41 9.57
CA LYS A 103 22.33 0.81 8.72
C LYS A 103 22.02 0.51 7.25
N SER A 104 22.32 -0.71 6.78
CA SER A 104 22.15 -1.13 5.38
C SER A 104 20.70 -1.04 4.88
N LEU A 105 19.70 -1.28 5.72
CA LEU A 105 18.27 -1.27 5.30
C LEU A 105 17.59 0.10 5.41
N HIS A 106 18.21 1.09 6.07
CA HIS A 106 17.63 2.43 6.18
C HIS A 106 17.64 3.18 4.84
N MET A 107 18.70 3.01 4.05
CA MET A 107 18.85 3.66 2.75
C MET A 107 17.80 3.20 1.73
N PRO A 108 17.64 1.89 1.44
CA PRO A 108 16.63 1.42 0.48
C PRO A 108 15.20 1.78 0.92
N MET A 109 14.92 1.80 2.23
CA MET A 109 13.62 2.24 2.77
C MET A 109 13.35 3.73 2.55
N ARG A 110 14.34 4.60 2.78
CA ARG A 110 14.20 6.04 2.51
C ARG A 110 14.00 6.31 1.03
N ILE A 111 14.78 5.66 0.17
CA ILE A 111 14.67 5.75 -1.29
C ILE A 111 13.28 5.30 -1.73
N SER A 112 12.84 4.13 -1.28
CA SER A 112 11.52 3.57 -1.57
C SER A 112 10.38 4.54 -1.20
N ARG A 113 10.45 5.15 -0.02
CA ARG A 113 9.47 6.14 0.42
C ARG A 113 9.49 7.41 -0.43
N PHE A 114 10.68 7.88 -0.79
CA PHE A 114 10.85 9.06 -1.65
C PHE A 114 10.29 8.80 -3.05
N LEU A 115 10.63 7.67 -3.68
CA LEU A 115 10.10 7.29 -5.01
C LEU A 115 8.58 7.21 -4.98
N PHE A 116 8.01 6.60 -3.93
CA PHE A 116 6.56 6.47 -3.82
C PHE A 116 5.85 7.83 -3.72
N ILE A 117 6.37 8.74 -2.89
CA ILE A 117 5.83 10.10 -2.75
C ILE A 117 5.99 10.89 -4.06
N ALA A 118 7.16 10.81 -4.70
CA ALA A 118 7.42 11.47 -5.97
C ALA A 118 6.49 10.96 -7.08
N GLY A 119 6.26 9.65 -7.16
CA GLY A 119 5.31 9.04 -8.09
C GLY A 119 3.88 9.55 -7.88
N ILE A 120 3.40 9.58 -6.63
CA ILE A 120 2.08 10.13 -6.30
C ILE A 120 2.00 11.61 -6.70
N ALA A 121 3.00 12.42 -6.34
CA ALA A 121 3.00 13.84 -6.64
C ALA A 121 2.95 14.11 -8.15
N LEU A 122 3.69 13.34 -8.95
CA LEU A 122 3.65 13.42 -10.42
C LEU A 122 2.29 13.02 -10.99
N ILE A 123 1.65 11.97 -10.46
CA ILE A 123 0.32 11.54 -10.91
C ILE A 123 -0.73 12.61 -10.55
N ILE A 124 -0.68 13.19 -9.36
CA ILE A 124 -1.61 14.24 -8.94
C ILE A 124 -1.40 15.50 -9.79
N ALA A 125 -0.17 15.98 -9.94
CA ALA A 125 0.14 17.13 -10.78
C ALA A 125 -0.29 16.89 -12.23
N GLY A 126 0.02 15.70 -12.78
CA GLY A 126 -0.38 15.29 -14.11
C GLY A 126 -1.90 15.27 -14.30
N GLY A 127 -2.64 14.73 -13.32
CA GLY A 127 -4.10 14.70 -13.33
C GLY A 127 -4.72 16.10 -13.25
N SER A 128 -4.16 16.99 -12.43
CA SER A 128 -4.62 18.38 -12.32
C SER A 128 -4.42 19.15 -13.63
N LEU A 129 -3.26 19.02 -14.27
CA LEU A 129 -2.98 19.66 -15.56
C LEU A 129 -3.80 19.05 -16.72
N ALA A 130 -4.02 17.74 -16.70
CA ALA A 130 -4.85 17.07 -17.70
C ALA A 130 -6.34 17.46 -17.61
N GLY A 131 -6.79 17.90 -16.43
CA GLY A 131 -8.14 18.41 -16.20
C GLY A 131 -8.36 19.84 -16.69
N ASP A 132 -7.29 20.56 -17.04
CA ASP A 132 -7.36 21.95 -17.50
C ASP A 132 -7.62 22.02 -19.02
N TYR A 133 -8.89 21.81 -19.40
CA TYR A 133 -9.33 21.66 -20.78
C TYR A 133 -9.25 22.95 -21.62
N THR A 134 -8.88 24.09 -21.04
CA THR A 134 -8.74 25.36 -21.78
C THR A 134 -7.42 25.45 -22.54
N ASP A 135 -6.36 24.75 -22.08
CA ASP A 135 -5.02 24.84 -22.64
C ASP A 135 -4.51 23.47 -23.14
N ALA A 136 -4.38 23.32 -24.46
CA ALA A 136 -3.93 22.08 -25.08
C ALA A 136 -2.50 21.66 -24.66
N GLU A 137 -1.63 22.62 -24.37
CA GLU A 137 -0.28 22.37 -23.87
C GLU A 137 -0.29 21.81 -22.44
N SER A 138 -1.14 22.37 -21.57
CA SER A 138 -1.36 21.90 -20.20
C SER A 138 -1.87 20.47 -20.18
N VAL A 139 -2.83 20.14 -21.06
CA VAL A 139 -3.37 18.78 -21.19
C VAL A 139 -2.29 17.78 -21.62
N LYS A 140 -1.51 18.10 -22.66
CA LYS A 140 -0.41 17.25 -23.14
C LYS A 140 0.66 17.03 -22.07
N THR A 141 1.00 18.09 -21.33
CA THR A 141 1.94 18.03 -20.21
C THR A 141 1.39 17.16 -19.08
N GLY A 142 0.10 17.31 -18.75
CA GLY A 142 -0.59 16.51 -17.74
C GLY A 142 -0.57 15.01 -18.04
N HIS A 143 -0.85 14.61 -19.29
CA HIS A 143 -0.72 13.22 -19.73
C HIS A 143 0.72 12.70 -19.61
N THR A 144 1.71 13.53 -19.95
CA THR A 144 3.12 13.16 -19.86
C THR A 144 3.55 12.95 -18.41
N LEU A 145 3.21 13.88 -17.51
CA LEU A 145 3.48 13.77 -16.07
C LEU A 145 2.83 12.52 -15.47
N THR A 146 1.58 12.24 -15.85
CA THR A 146 0.85 11.06 -15.39
C THR A 146 1.56 9.77 -15.81
N LYS A 147 1.98 9.67 -17.08
CA LYS A 147 2.75 8.51 -17.58
C LYS A 147 4.07 8.34 -16.84
N VAL A 148 4.83 9.42 -16.66
CA VAL A 148 6.09 9.40 -15.89
C VAL A 148 5.86 8.95 -14.45
N GLY A 149 4.81 9.47 -13.79
CA GLY A 149 4.44 9.08 -12.43
C GLY A 149 4.16 7.58 -12.30
N TYR A 150 3.45 6.97 -13.25
CA TYR A 150 3.22 5.53 -13.25
C TYR A 150 4.49 4.71 -13.51
N ILE A 151 5.42 5.18 -14.36
CA ILE A 151 6.74 4.56 -14.53
C ILE A 151 7.50 4.57 -13.19
N VAL A 152 7.51 5.70 -12.48
CA VAL A 152 8.17 5.80 -11.16
C VAL A 152 7.55 4.80 -10.16
N VAL A 153 6.22 4.66 -10.15
CA VAL A 153 5.52 3.68 -9.30
C VAL A 153 5.86 2.24 -9.69
N ALA A 154 6.02 1.93 -10.97
CA ALA A 154 6.45 0.61 -11.43
C ALA A 154 7.89 0.28 -11.01
N VAL A 155 8.81 1.25 -11.14
CA VAL A 155 10.20 1.12 -10.66
C VAL A 155 10.22 0.91 -9.14
N PHE A 156 9.40 1.66 -8.40
CA PHE A 156 9.23 1.46 -6.96
C PHE A 156 8.74 0.05 -6.63
N MET A 157 7.73 -0.46 -7.34
CA MET A 157 7.25 -1.84 -7.16
C MET A 157 8.33 -2.88 -7.45
N ALA A 158 9.12 -2.70 -8.51
CA ALA A 158 10.26 -3.57 -8.80
C ALA A 158 11.29 -3.55 -7.66
N GLY A 159 11.58 -2.37 -7.11
CA GLY A 159 12.43 -2.22 -5.92
C GLY A 159 11.89 -2.99 -4.70
N LEU A 160 10.58 -2.93 -4.45
CA LEU A 160 9.94 -3.71 -3.39
C LEU A 160 10.10 -5.21 -3.59
N VAL A 161 9.94 -5.70 -4.83
CA VAL A 161 10.13 -7.11 -5.17
C VAL A 161 11.58 -7.56 -4.94
N LEU A 162 12.56 -6.71 -5.26
CA LEU A 162 13.98 -7.00 -4.99
C LEU A 162 14.26 -7.09 -3.49
N ILE A 163 13.75 -6.14 -2.69
CA ILE A 163 13.90 -6.17 -1.24
C ILE A 163 13.22 -7.41 -0.65
N GLN A 164 12.03 -7.75 -1.15
CA GLN A 164 11.31 -8.97 -0.78
C GLN A 164 12.13 -10.23 -1.09
N GLY A 165 12.74 -10.30 -2.28
CA GLY A 165 13.62 -11.39 -2.69
C GLY A 165 14.86 -11.50 -1.79
N HIS A 166 15.41 -10.37 -1.34
CA HIS A 166 16.50 -10.37 -0.35
C HIS A 166 16.06 -10.97 0.98
N PHE A 167 14.88 -10.60 1.51
CA PHE A 167 14.34 -11.20 2.74
C PHE A 167 14.01 -12.68 2.59
N TRP A 168 13.65 -13.14 1.39
CA TRP A 168 13.45 -14.56 1.11
C TRP A 168 14.73 -15.38 1.28
N ARG A 169 15.90 -14.82 0.94
CA ARG A 169 17.19 -15.49 1.20
C ARG A 169 17.48 -15.65 2.70
N LEU A 170 16.96 -14.73 3.51
CA LEU A 170 17.08 -14.73 4.96
C LEU A 170 15.92 -15.44 5.66
N TYR A 171 15.01 -16.07 4.92
CA TYR A 171 13.73 -16.58 5.46
C TYR A 171 13.89 -17.49 6.68
N ALA A 172 14.92 -18.34 6.69
CA ALA A 172 15.17 -19.29 7.78
C ALA A 172 15.57 -18.61 9.11
N SER A 173 16.15 -17.40 9.05
CA SER A 173 16.55 -16.64 10.25
C SER A 173 15.47 -15.67 10.75
N LEU A 174 14.36 -15.51 10.02
CA LEU A 174 13.30 -14.58 10.38
C LEU A 174 12.36 -15.16 11.44
N SER A 175 11.77 -14.29 12.27
CA SER A 175 10.70 -14.70 13.19
C SER A 175 9.46 -15.23 12.44
N ARG A 176 8.64 -16.04 13.12
CA ARG A 176 7.39 -16.58 12.53
C ARG A 176 6.43 -15.47 12.06
N ALA A 177 6.38 -14.34 12.78
CA ALA A 177 5.56 -13.20 12.38
C ALA A 177 6.04 -12.62 11.05
N SER A 178 7.34 -12.34 10.93
CA SER A 178 7.96 -11.83 9.71
C SER A 178 7.84 -12.78 8.53
N GLN A 179 8.02 -14.09 8.77
CA GLN A 179 7.81 -15.12 7.75
C GLN A 179 6.37 -15.12 7.21
N THR A 180 5.38 -14.93 8.08
CA THR A 180 3.97 -14.87 7.70
C THR A 180 3.70 -13.64 6.83
N VAL A 181 4.24 -12.47 7.22
CA VAL A 181 4.13 -11.24 6.41
C VAL A 181 4.81 -11.40 5.06
N LEU A 182 6.00 -12.03 5.04
CA LEU A 182 6.76 -12.27 3.82
C LEU A 182 6.00 -13.19 2.84
N LYS A 183 5.40 -14.27 3.35
CA LYS A 183 4.54 -15.17 2.57
C LYS A 183 3.31 -14.44 2.02
N GLY A 184 2.63 -13.67 2.85
CA GLY A 184 1.45 -12.89 2.44
C GLY A 184 1.78 -11.88 1.34
N MET A 185 2.84 -11.10 1.50
CA MET A 185 3.29 -10.18 0.46
C MET A 185 3.72 -10.92 -0.81
N GLY A 186 4.49 -12.01 -0.69
CA GLY A 186 4.93 -12.83 -1.82
C GLY A 186 3.77 -13.42 -2.62
N LEU A 187 2.69 -13.84 -1.95
CA LEU A 187 1.47 -14.32 -2.59
C LEU A 187 0.72 -13.20 -3.32
N ALA A 188 0.74 -11.98 -2.80
CA ALA A 188 0.04 -10.82 -3.40
C ALA A 188 0.78 -10.18 -4.59
N VAL A 189 2.12 -10.24 -4.63
CA VAL A 189 2.97 -9.66 -5.68
C VAL A 189 2.53 -10.04 -7.11
N PRO A 190 2.30 -11.31 -7.48
CA PRO A 190 1.90 -11.65 -8.85
C PRO A 190 0.60 -10.96 -9.27
N PHE A 191 -0.38 -10.87 -8.37
CA PHE A 191 -1.65 -10.18 -8.63
C PHE A 191 -1.46 -8.67 -8.79
N ILE A 192 -0.54 -8.05 -8.02
CA ILE A 192 -0.19 -6.64 -8.20
C ILE A 192 0.47 -6.42 -9.57
N ILE A 193 1.34 -7.33 -10.02
CA ILE A 193 2.00 -7.22 -11.33
C ILE A 193 0.97 -7.27 -12.46
N VAL A 194 0.03 -8.23 -12.41
CA VAL A 194 -1.09 -8.31 -13.37
C VAL A 194 -1.88 -7.01 -13.39
N ARG A 195 -2.16 -6.45 -12.20
CA ARG A 195 -2.91 -5.20 -12.08
C ARG A 195 -2.16 -4.00 -12.67
N ILE A 196 -0.86 -3.89 -12.41
CA ILE A 196 0.00 -2.87 -12.99
C ILE A 196 0.05 -3.02 -14.51
N ALA A 197 0.19 -4.25 -15.03
CA ALA A 197 0.22 -4.48 -16.48
C ALA A 197 -1.05 -3.98 -17.17
N TRP A 198 -2.23 -4.27 -16.61
CA TRP A 198 -3.49 -3.72 -17.12
C TRP A 198 -3.53 -2.20 -17.07
N LEU A 199 -3.09 -1.61 -15.96
CA LEU A 199 -3.02 -0.15 -15.81
C LEU A 199 -2.17 0.48 -16.93
N PHE A 200 -0.97 -0.05 -17.18
CA PHE A 200 -0.10 0.43 -18.27
C PHE A 200 -0.79 0.30 -19.62
N LEU A 201 -1.41 -0.85 -19.90
CA LEU A 201 -2.08 -1.09 -21.16
C LEU A 201 -3.22 -0.08 -21.40
N SER A 202 -4.01 0.21 -20.37
CA SER A 202 -5.10 1.19 -20.43
C SER A 202 -4.63 2.64 -20.64
N ILE A 203 -3.40 2.98 -20.22
CA ILE A 203 -2.85 4.34 -20.32
C ILE A 203 -2.09 4.56 -21.63
N TYR A 204 -1.40 3.54 -22.11
CA TYR A 204 -0.57 3.62 -23.32
C TYR A 204 -1.37 3.36 -24.60
N HIS A 205 -2.51 2.67 -24.51
CA HIS A 205 -3.41 2.43 -25.64
C HIS A 205 -4.81 3.01 -25.39
N PRO A 206 -4.96 4.35 -25.26
CA PRO A 206 -6.24 4.98 -24.97
C PRO A 206 -7.26 4.83 -26.11
N ASP A 207 -6.80 4.68 -27.35
CA ASP A 207 -7.65 4.57 -28.55
C ASP A 207 -8.24 3.16 -28.76
N ASP A 208 -7.67 2.15 -28.12
CA ASP A 208 -8.13 0.77 -28.22
C ASP A 208 -9.17 0.50 -27.13
N LYS A 209 -10.43 0.42 -27.55
CA LYS A 209 -11.58 0.16 -26.66
C LYS A 209 -11.39 -1.11 -25.84
N ARG A 210 -10.63 -2.11 -26.31
CA ARG A 210 -10.40 -3.38 -25.59
C ARG A 210 -9.75 -3.20 -24.23
N TRP A 211 -8.93 -2.16 -24.08
CA TRP A 211 -8.16 -1.88 -22.86
C TRP A 211 -8.72 -0.70 -22.06
N SER A 212 -9.86 -0.16 -22.50
CA SER A 212 -10.55 0.91 -21.77
C SER A 212 -11.19 0.36 -20.51
N ASN A 213 -10.97 1.06 -19.40
CA ASN A 213 -11.50 0.71 -18.10
C ASN A 213 -13.03 0.92 -17.97
N LEU A 214 -13.59 1.86 -18.73
CA LEU A 214 -15.01 2.24 -18.63
C LEU A 214 -15.83 1.89 -19.88
N SER A 215 -15.19 1.76 -21.04
CA SER A 215 -15.90 1.54 -22.31
C SER A 215 -15.47 0.24 -23.03
N GLY A 216 -14.63 -0.56 -22.39
CA GLY A 216 -14.06 -1.78 -22.94
C GLY A 216 -14.76 -3.05 -22.53
N ASP A 217 -14.14 -4.19 -22.84
CA ASP A 217 -14.68 -5.49 -22.45
C ASP A 217 -14.69 -5.61 -20.91
N ILE A 218 -15.90 -5.75 -20.38
CA ILE A 218 -16.17 -5.78 -18.95
C ILE A 218 -15.56 -7.04 -18.33
N GLY A 219 -15.50 -8.14 -19.07
CA GLY A 219 -14.90 -9.40 -18.62
C GLY A 219 -13.42 -9.23 -18.29
N ALA A 220 -12.63 -8.77 -19.27
CA ALA A 220 -11.20 -8.52 -19.09
C ALA A 220 -10.92 -7.49 -17.98
N PHE A 221 -11.70 -6.39 -17.95
CA PHE A 221 -11.61 -5.40 -16.89
C PHE A 221 -11.85 -6.03 -15.51
N VAL A 222 -12.96 -6.74 -15.30
CA VAL A 222 -13.31 -7.33 -14.00
C VAL A 222 -12.25 -8.32 -13.53
N VAL A 223 -11.77 -9.18 -14.43
CA VAL A 223 -10.80 -10.23 -14.09
C VAL A 223 -9.43 -9.63 -13.79
N MET A 224 -8.93 -8.75 -14.65
CA MET A 224 -7.55 -8.24 -14.54
C MET A 224 -7.42 -7.10 -13.52
N THR A 225 -8.54 -6.48 -13.15
CA THR A 225 -8.57 -5.34 -12.22
C THR A 225 -9.22 -5.70 -10.88
N ALA A 226 -10.55 -5.80 -10.86
CA ALA A 226 -11.32 -5.95 -9.64
C ALA A 226 -11.00 -7.27 -8.92
N LEU A 227 -10.96 -8.40 -9.64
CA LEU A 227 -10.70 -9.70 -9.04
C LEU A 227 -9.28 -9.78 -8.46
N MET A 228 -8.26 -9.29 -9.19
CA MET A 228 -6.89 -9.26 -8.69
C MET A 228 -6.81 -8.45 -7.39
N GLU A 229 -7.50 -7.32 -7.32
CA GLU A 229 -7.53 -6.46 -6.14
C GLU A 229 -8.28 -7.09 -4.96
N TYR A 230 -9.37 -7.80 -5.21
CA TYR A 230 -10.07 -8.56 -4.17
C TYR A 230 -9.17 -9.64 -3.58
N ILE A 231 -8.47 -10.38 -4.43
CA ILE A 231 -7.52 -11.42 -4.01
C ILE A 231 -6.42 -10.78 -3.13
N ILE A 232 -5.82 -9.67 -3.57
CA ILE A 232 -4.79 -8.97 -2.80
C ILE A 232 -5.31 -8.52 -1.42
N VAL A 233 -6.52 -7.95 -1.37
CA VAL A 233 -7.14 -7.49 -0.12
C VAL A 233 -7.40 -8.66 0.82
N CYS A 234 -7.95 -9.78 0.33
CA CYS A 234 -8.13 -10.99 1.10
C CYS A 234 -6.80 -11.50 1.67
N ILE A 235 -5.74 -11.51 0.86
CA ILE A 235 -4.40 -11.91 1.29
C ILE A 235 -3.88 -10.99 2.39
N TYR A 236 -4.01 -9.68 2.27
CA TYR A 236 -3.53 -8.73 3.29
C TYR A 236 -4.33 -8.81 4.59
N ILE A 237 -5.65 -8.92 4.50
CA ILE A 237 -6.51 -9.11 5.67
C ILE A 237 -6.16 -10.43 6.36
N GLY A 238 -6.07 -11.53 5.59
CA GLY A 238 -5.69 -12.85 6.11
C GLY A 238 -4.31 -12.83 6.76
N THR A 239 -3.33 -12.20 6.12
CA THR A 239 -1.98 -12.00 6.67
C THR A 239 -2.04 -11.21 7.98
N GLY A 240 -2.87 -10.16 8.05
CA GLY A 240 -3.09 -9.39 9.28
C GLY A 240 -3.68 -10.19 10.43
N PHE A 241 -4.58 -11.12 10.15
CA PHE A 241 -5.12 -12.03 11.15
C PHE A 241 -4.17 -13.18 11.53
N MET A 242 -3.16 -13.48 10.72
CA MET A 242 -2.14 -14.47 11.07
C MET A 242 -0.97 -13.87 11.88
N ILE A 243 -0.72 -12.57 11.77
CA ILE A 243 0.30 -11.90 12.60
C ILE A 243 -0.13 -11.95 14.08
N PRO A 244 0.77 -12.32 15.01
CA PRO A 244 0.50 -12.28 16.45
C PRO A 244 0.13 -10.87 16.90
N ALA A 245 -0.86 -10.75 17.79
CA ALA A 245 -1.33 -9.46 18.28
C ALA A 245 -0.19 -8.70 19.00
N THR A 246 0.26 -7.58 18.44
CA THR A 246 1.38 -6.79 19.01
C THR A 246 1.03 -6.13 20.34
N LYS A 247 -0.27 -6.04 20.70
CA LYS A 247 -0.72 -5.45 21.97
C LYS A 247 -0.12 -6.14 23.21
N GLY A 248 0.28 -7.41 23.12
CA GLY A 248 0.95 -8.12 24.22
C GLY A 248 2.46 -7.84 24.32
N VAL A 249 3.14 -7.67 23.18
CA VAL A 249 4.61 -7.60 23.11
C VAL A 249 5.15 -6.24 23.57
N THR A 250 4.44 -5.14 23.26
CA THR A 250 4.82 -3.80 23.76
C THR A 250 4.73 -3.73 25.28
N ARG A 251 3.75 -4.41 25.90
CA ARG A 251 3.60 -4.40 27.36
C ARG A 251 4.75 -5.12 28.05
N THR A 252 5.27 -6.21 27.49
CA THR A 252 6.42 -6.92 28.05
C THR A 252 7.73 -6.17 27.84
N GLY A 253 7.95 -5.56 26.67
CA GLY A 253 9.17 -4.78 26.41
C GLY A 253 9.23 -3.47 27.19
N ASP A 254 8.08 -2.81 27.43
CA ASP A 254 8.01 -1.63 28.29
C ASP A 254 8.11 -2.02 29.78
N GLN A 255 7.59 -3.19 30.17
CA GLN A 255 7.78 -3.74 31.52
C GLN A 255 9.20 -4.22 31.78
N GLU A 256 9.91 -4.82 30.82
CA GLU A 256 11.33 -5.18 30.96
C GLU A 256 12.22 -3.94 31.07
N LEU A 257 11.85 -2.83 30.42
CA LEU A 257 12.53 -1.53 30.57
C LEU A 257 12.18 -0.82 31.90
N GLU A 258 11.00 -1.05 32.47
CA GLU A 258 10.63 -0.56 33.81
C GLU A 258 11.14 -1.44 34.96
N HIS A 259 11.49 -2.70 34.69
CA HIS A 259 11.95 -3.67 35.70
C HIS A 259 13.45 -3.95 35.66
N GLU A 260 14.23 -3.21 34.85
CA GLU A 260 15.66 -3.11 35.05
C GLU A 260 15.89 -2.21 36.28
N PRO A 261 16.28 -2.75 37.47
CA PRO A 261 16.51 -1.91 38.62
C PRO A 261 17.67 -0.96 38.32
N ALA A 262 17.37 0.34 38.28
CA ALA A 262 18.35 1.41 38.31
C ALA A 262 19.08 1.36 39.67
N GLY A 263 20.06 0.45 39.80
CA GLY A 263 20.75 0.23 41.05
C GLY A 263 21.88 -0.78 40.92
N GLU A 264 23.05 -0.29 40.54
CA GLU A 264 24.41 -0.69 40.96
C GLU A 264 25.42 -0.47 39.83
N GLY A 265 25.68 0.81 39.51
CA GLY A 265 26.71 1.19 38.54
C GLY A 265 27.62 2.33 38.98
N SER A 266 27.51 2.80 40.24
CA SER A 266 28.17 4.05 40.66
C SER A 266 29.06 3.92 41.91
N SER A 267 29.62 2.75 42.19
CA SER A 267 30.53 2.57 43.35
C SER A 267 31.84 1.85 43.01
N GLN A 268 32.41 2.11 41.83
CA GLN A 268 33.80 1.69 41.54
C GLN A 268 34.72 2.77 40.98
N TYR A 269 34.19 3.88 40.46
CA TYR A 269 35.02 4.98 39.95
C TYR A 269 35.47 6.00 41.02
N GLY A 270 34.87 5.98 42.23
CA GLY A 270 35.22 6.91 43.32
C GLY A 270 36.39 6.48 44.21
N LYS A 271 36.80 5.20 44.17
CA LYS A 271 37.87 4.67 45.06
C LYS A 271 39.27 4.65 44.44
N LEU A 272 39.40 4.80 43.12
CA LEU A 272 40.72 4.85 42.47
C LEU A 272 41.36 6.25 42.53
N HIS A 273 40.57 7.31 42.67
CA HIS A 273 41.09 8.68 42.65
C HIS A 273 41.56 9.20 44.03
N SER A 274 41.32 8.47 45.11
CA SER A 274 41.73 8.82 46.48
C SER A 274 42.97 8.06 46.97
N LEU A 275 43.51 7.12 46.18
CA LEU A 275 44.73 6.37 46.52
C LEU A 275 46.00 6.86 45.80
N GLU A 276 45.88 7.85 44.91
CA GLU A 276 47.02 8.51 44.25
C GLU A 276 47.37 9.88 44.87
N ARG A 277 46.78 10.22 46.02
CA ARG A 277 47.05 11.53 46.67
C ARG A 277 47.23 11.48 48.20
N ALA A 278 47.71 10.36 48.73
CA ALA A 278 48.20 10.23 50.10
C ALA A 278 49.60 9.62 50.10
#